data_AF-A0A399WEE9-F1
#
_entry.id   AF-A0A399WEE9-F1
#
_cell.length_a   1.000
_cell.length_b   1.000
_cell.length_c   1.000
_cell.angle_alpha   90.00
_cell.angle_beta   90.00
_cell.angle_gamma   90.00
#
_symmetry.space_group_name_H-M   'P 1'
#
loop_
_entity.id
_entity.type
_entity.pdbx_description
1 polymer ?
#
loop_
_entity_poly.entity_id
_entity_poly.type
_entity_poly.pdbx_seq_one_letter_code
_entity_poly.pdbx_strand_id
1 'polypeptide(L)'
;MSRLSRRYLPKNNLFWTRIANVGLITNYLLRWGIEHCFKELKDTFYFDHYQVRHIDKIERYWNICLISWTFVYWIKQNAYLDKIMETKPSTFNEFKKAINSLLEFSSTNALSKNEKLSQEYFKIKSARFKKKIAA
;
A
#
# COMPACT_ATOMS: atom_id res chain seq x y z
N MET A 1 -48.30 -30.49 -15.49
CA MET A 1 -47.16 -31.36 -15.09
C MET A 1 -45.97 -30.97 -15.97
N SER A 2 -44.76 -30.64 -15.53
CA SER A 2 -44.11 -30.76 -14.23
C SER A 2 -42.76 -30.02 -14.26
N ARG A 3 -42.50 -29.28 -13.17
CA ARG A 3 -41.20 -29.07 -12.48
C ARG A 3 -40.10 -28.22 -13.14
N LEU A 4 -40.14 -26.95 -12.72
CA LEU A 4 -39.03 -26.19 -12.12
C LEU A 4 -37.72 -26.98 -11.89
N SER A 5 -36.65 -26.53 -12.54
CA SER A 5 -35.30 -26.59 -11.94
C SER A 5 -34.57 -25.29 -12.27
N ARG A 6 -34.98 -24.22 -11.57
CA ARG A 6 -34.13 -23.03 -11.40
C ARG A 6 -32.93 -23.50 -10.56
N ARG A 7 -31.81 -23.80 -11.21
CA ARG A 7 -30.53 -24.01 -10.52
C ARG A 7 -30.22 -22.74 -9.76
N TYR A 8 -30.30 -22.82 -8.44
CA TYR A 8 -29.75 -21.82 -7.54
C TYR A 8 -28.23 -21.78 -7.75
N LEU A 9 -27.74 -20.81 -8.51
CA LEU A 9 -26.32 -20.43 -8.47
C LEU A 9 -26.03 -19.91 -7.05
N PRO A 10 -25.12 -20.54 -6.29
CA PRO A 10 -24.86 -20.12 -4.93
C PRO A 10 -24.29 -18.70 -4.93
N LYS A 11 -24.97 -17.79 -4.22
CA LYS A 11 -24.58 -16.38 -4.03
C LYS A 11 -23.16 -16.19 -3.45
N ASN A 12 -22.53 -17.27 -3.00
CA ASN A 12 -21.16 -17.30 -2.49
C ASN A 12 -20.09 -17.09 -3.59
N ASN A 13 -20.37 -17.38 -4.86
CA ASN A 13 -19.38 -17.25 -5.93
C ASN A 13 -19.02 -15.79 -6.27
N LEU A 14 -19.90 -14.83 -6.02
CA LEU A 14 -19.63 -13.42 -6.33
C LEU A 14 -18.63 -12.79 -5.35
N PHE A 15 -18.61 -13.27 -4.10
CA PHE A 15 -17.70 -12.79 -3.08
C PHE A 15 -16.28 -13.31 -3.34
N TRP A 16 -16.14 -14.61 -3.62
CA TRP A 16 -14.85 -15.23 -3.95
C TRP A 16 -14.25 -14.71 -5.25
N THR A 17 -15.08 -14.50 -6.29
CA THR A 17 -14.60 -13.89 -7.55
C THR A 17 -14.20 -12.43 -7.36
N ARG A 18 -14.90 -11.66 -6.51
CA ARG A 18 -14.52 -10.28 -6.19
C ARG A 18 -13.21 -10.22 -5.39
N ILE A 19 -13.00 -11.11 -4.42
CA ILE A 19 -11.72 -11.21 -3.67
C ILE A 19 -10.59 -11.62 -4.61
N ALA A 20 -10.82 -12.62 -5.48
CA ALA A 20 -9.83 -13.06 -6.45
C ALA A 20 -9.43 -11.92 -7.42
N ASN A 21 -10.41 -11.15 -7.91
CA ASN A 21 -10.14 -10.00 -8.78
C ASN A 21 -9.36 -8.88 -8.07
N VAL A 22 -9.67 -8.58 -6.81
CA VAL A 22 -8.89 -7.63 -6.01
C VAL A 22 -7.47 -8.13 -5.79
N GLY A 23 -7.28 -9.43 -5.53
CA GLY A 23 -5.95 -10.05 -5.43
C GLY A 23 -5.15 -9.96 -6.73
N LEU A 24 -5.80 -10.10 -7.88
CA LEU A 24 -5.17 -10.01 -9.19
C LEU A 24 -4.76 -8.56 -9.52
N ILE A 25 -5.63 -7.59 -9.23
CA ILE A 25 -5.36 -6.16 -9.41
C ILE A 25 -4.23 -5.69 -8.48
N THR A 26 -4.25 -6.10 -7.21
CA THR A 26 -3.18 -5.75 -6.25
C THR A 26 -1.83 -6.34 -6.64
N ASN A 27 -1.79 -7.59 -7.10
CA ASN A 27 -0.57 -8.18 -7.68
C ASN A 27 -0.06 -7.41 -8.90
N TYR A 28 -0.96 -6.95 -9.77
CA TYR A 28 -0.58 -6.15 -10.92
C TYR A 28 -0.05 -4.76 -10.52
N LEU A 29 -0.61 -4.15 -9.48
CA LEU A 29 -0.13 -2.88 -8.93
C LEU A 29 1.25 -3.01 -8.25
N LEU A 30 1.52 -4.15 -7.58
CA LEU A 30 2.81 -4.42 -6.96
C LEU A 30 3.97 -4.44 -7.98
N ARG A 31 3.70 -4.91 -9.21
CA ARG A 31 4.69 -4.88 -10.31
C ARG A 31 5.22 -3.47 -10.58
N TRP A 32 4.32 -2.50 -10.70
CA TRP A 32 4.69 -1.09 -10.92
C TRP A 32 5.38 -0.48 -9.70
N GLY A 33 5.08 -0.98 -8.50
CA GLY A 33 5.77 -0.60 -7.27
C GLY A 33 7.28 -0.85 -7.35
N ILE A 34 7.70 -1.99 -7.90
CA ILE A 34 9.12 -2.34 -8.05
C ILE A 34 9.81 -1.35 -9.01
N GLU A 35 9.18 -1.05 -10.15
CA GLU A 35 9.73 -0.12 -11.14
C GLU A 35 9.89 1.30 -10.57
N HIS A 36 8.91 1.78 -9.81
CA HIS A 36 9.00 3.04 -9.11
C HIS A 36 10.14 3.06 -8.08
N CYS A 37 10.32 1.97 -7.32
CA CYS A 37 11.44 1.86 -6.38
C CYS A 37 12.78 1.96 -7.11
N PHE A 38 12.99 1.19 -8.19
CA PHE A 38 14.23 1.22 -8.97
C PHE A 38 14.48 2.60 -9.61
N LYS A 39 13.43 3.26 -10.10
CA LYS A 39 13.55 4.62 -10.63
C LYS A 39 14.04 5.59 -9.56
N GLU A 40 13.42 5.59 -8.37
CA GLU A 40 13.85 6.47 -7.26
C GLU A 40 15.29 6.14 -6.79
N LEU A 41 15.66 4.85 -6.78
CA LEU A 41 17.00 4.41 -6.42
C LEU A 41 18.06 4.89 -7.42
N LYS A 42 17.77 4.84 -8.72
CA LYS A 42 18.66 5.36 -9.76
C LYS A 42 18.76 6.89 -9.73
N ASP A 43 17.62 7.57 -9.64
CA ASP A 43 17.54 9.03 -9.75
C ASP A 43 18.10 9.75 -8.51
N THR A 44 17.86 9.20 -7.30
CA THR A 44 18.20 9.88 -6.04
C THR A 44 19.47 9.31 -5.40
N PHE A 45 19.68 7.99 -5.49
CA PHE A 45 20.80 7.30 -4.84
C PHE A 45 21.88 6.87 -5.82
N TYR A 46 21.79 7.29 -7.09
CA TYR A 46 22.78 7.07 -8.14
C TYR A 46 23.15 5.60 -8.34
N PHE A 47 22.21 4.68 -8.08
CA PHE A 47 22.45 3.22 -8.03
C PHE A 47 23.24 2.63 -9.20
N ASP A 48 23.11 3.22 -10.39
CA ASP A 48 23.69 2.74 -11.65
C ASP A 48 24.93 3.55 -12.09
N HIS A 49 25.39 4.52 -11.29
CA HIS A 49 26.54 5.37 -11.64
C HIS A 49 27.90 4.74 -11.30
N TYR A 50 27.93 3.63 -10.56
CA TYR A 50 29.18 2.99 -10.18
C TYR A 50 29.73 2.12 -11.33
N GLN A 51 30.72 2.63 -12.06
CA GLN A 51 31.23 2.03 -13.30
C GLN A 51 32.42 1.07 -13.13
N VAL A 52 32.80 0.72 -11.90
CA VAL A 52 33.99 -0.12 -11.63
C VAL A 52 33.66 -1.61 -11.85
N ARG A 53 34.46 -2.33 -12.66
CA ARG A 53 34.23 -3.73 -13.06
C ARG A 53 34.63 -4.81 -12.04
N HIS A 54 34.55 -4.50 -10.75
CA HIS A 54 34.82 -5.48 -9.69
C HIS A 54 33.52 -5.82 -8.96
N ILE A 55 33.07 -7.07 -9.08
CA ILE A 55 31.77 -7.51 -8.58
C ILE A 55 31.59 -7.26 -7.07
N ASP A 56 32.60 -7.58 -6.25
CA ASP A 56 32.55 -7.36 -4.80
C ASP A 56 32.37 -5.88 -4.42
N LYS A 57 32.93 -4.97 -5.22
CA LYS A 57 32.82 -3.52 -4.97
C LYS A 57 31.45 -3.00 -5.40
N ILE A 58 30.92 -3.51 -6.52
CA ILE A 58 29.56 -3.22 -6.99
C ILE A 58 28.55 -3.66 -5.95
N GLU A 59 28.67 -4.88 -5.42
CA GLU A 59 27.76 -5.42 -4.40
C GLU A 59 27.76 -4.57 -3.12
N ARG A 60 28.94 -4.17 -2.63
CA ARG A 60 29.05 -3.28 -1.46
C ARG A 60 28.38 -1.93 -1.72
N TYR A 61 28.58 -1.36 -2.91
CA TYR A 61 27.95 -0.11 -3.29
C TYR A 61 26.42 -0.23 -3.34
N TRP A 62 25.90 -1.27 -3.99
CA TRP A 62 24.47 -1.55 -4.04
C TRP A 62 23.86 -1.72 -2.65
N ASN A 63 24.54 -2.43 -1.75
CA ASN A 63 24.08 -2.58 -0.37
C ASN A 63 23.97 -1.22 0.36
N ILE A 64 24.95 -0.33 0.20
CA ILE A 64 24.90 1.01 0.81
C ILE A 64 23.75 1.83 0.22
N CYS A 65 23.53 1.81 -1.10
CA CYS A 65 22.40 2.48 -1.74
C CYS A 65 21.06 1.95 -1.24
N LEU A 66 20.91 0.63 -1.12
CA LEU A 66 19.69 0.00 -0.62
C LEU A 66 19.42 0.38 0.85
N ILE A 67 20.43 0.30 1.72
CA ILE A 67 20.31 0.70 3.13
C ILE A 67 19.92 2.18 3.24
N SER A 68 20.56 3.04 2.47
CA SER A 68 20.28 4.48 2.46
C SER A 68 18.84 4.76 1.98
N TRP A 69 18.40 4.09 0.92
CA TRP A 69 17.04 4.20 0.41
C TRP A 69 16.00 3.73 1.44
N THR A 70 16.21 2.57 2.06
CA THR A 70 15.32 2.07 3.13
C THR A 70 15.23 3.04 4.30
N PHE A 71 16.35 3.63 4.71
CA PHE A 71 16.38 4.61 5.80
C PHE A 71 15.60 5.89 5.46
N VAL A 72 15.82 6.47 4.27
CA VAL A 72 15.08 7.65 3.83
C VAL A 72 13.59 7.35 3.69
N TYR A 73 13.25 6.18 3.14
CA TYR A 73 11.87 5.73 3.00
C TYR A 73 11.19 5.59 4.37
N TRP A 74 11.88 5.02 5.35
CA TRP A 74 11.41 4.93 6.74
C TRP A 74 11.12 6.31 7.35
N ILE A 75 12.04 7.28 7.19
CA ILE A 75 11.82 8.65 7.67
C ILE A 75 10.60 9.29 6.99
N LYS A 76 10.51 9.17 5.67
CA LYS A 76 9.36 9.68 4.89
C LYS A 76 8.06 9.08 5.42
N GLN A 77 7.98 7.77 5.58
CA GLN A 77 6.79 7.09 6.10
C GLN A 77 6.41 7.56 7.51
N ASN A 78 7.38 7.67 8.41
CA ASN A 78 7.13 8.17 9.77
C ASN A 78 6.57 9.59 9.77
N ALA A 79 7.14 10.49 8.95
CA ALA A 79 6.67 11.86 8.82
C ALA A 79 5.26 11.93 8.19
N TYR A 80 4.92 11.04 7.25
CA TYR A 80 3.58 10.96 6.70
C TYR A 80 2.57 10.45 7.71
N LEU A 81 2.90 9.39 8.46
CA LEU A 81 2.01 8.80 9.44
C LEU A 81 1.71 9.77 10.59
N ASP A 82 2.72 10.50 11.07
CA ASP A 82 2.56 11.55 12.10
C ASP A 82 1.61 12.67 11.65
N LYS A 83 1.59 12.99 10.35
CA LYS A 83 0.67 13.99 9.78
C LYS A 83 -0.75 13.48 9.59
N ILE A 84 -0.93 12.18 9.33
CA ILE A 84 -2.22 11.58 8.96
C ILE A 84 -2.96 11.05 10.19
N MET A 85 -2.25 10.39 11.09
CA MET A 85 -2.82 9.75 12.28
C MET A 85 -2.96 10.75 13.44
N GLU A 86 -3.94 10.51 14.32
CA GLU A 86 -4.08 11.29 15.55
C GLU A 86 -2.99 10.95 16.57
N THR A 87 -2.66 9.66 16.70
CA THR A 87 -1.61 9.16 17.60
C THR A 87 -0.36 8.83 16.81
N LYS A 88 0.79 9.33 17.27
CA LYS A 88 2.09 9.02 16.67
C LYS A 88 2.48 7.58 17.01
N PRO A 89 2.63 6.68 16.02
CA PRO A 89 3.15 5.35 16.26
C PRO A 89 4.61 5.41 16.71
N SER A 90 4.96 4.61 17.71
CA SER A 90 6.28 4.55 18.34
C SER A 90 6.93 3.18 18.16
N THR A 91 6.14 2.11 18.14
CA THR A 91 6.61 0.73 17.97
C THR A 91 6.36 0.21 16.56
N PHE A 92 7.20 -0.71 16.09
CA PHE A 92 7.04 -1.33 14.76
C PHE A 92 5.64 -1.95 14.56
N ASN A 93 5.07 -2.53 15.61
CA ASN A 93 3.72 -3.10 15.56
C ASN A 93 2.64 -2.01 15.39
N GLU A 94 2.81 -0.85 16.02
CA GLU A 94 1.91 0.30 15.81
C GLU A 94 2.02 0.85 14.40
N PHE A 95 3.23 0.93 13.82
CA PHE A 95 3.41 1.30 12.42
C PHE A 95 2.68 0.34 11.48
N LYS A 96 2.82 -0.98 11.71
CA LYS A 96 2.10 -1.99 10.93
C LYS A 96 0.58 -1.84 11.04
N LYS A 97 0.06 -1.64 12.26
CA LYS A 97 -1.37 -1.41 12.50
C LYS A 97 -1.86 -0.12 11.84
N ALA A 98 -1.09 0.97 11.93
CA ALA A 98 -1.39 2.25 11.32
C ALA A 98 -1.51 2.12 9.79
N ILE A 99 -0.54 1.49 9.14
CA ILE A 99 -0.54 1.27 7.69
C ILE A 99 -1.75 0.40 7.28
N ASN A 100 -2.00 -0.70 7.99
CA ASN A 100 -3.17 -1.55 7.72
C ASN A 100 -4.48 -0.77 7.88
N SER A 101 -4.60 0.05 8.92
CA SER A 101 -5.80 0.87 9.13
C SER A 101 -6.02 1.89 8.00
N LEU A 102 -4.94 2.44 7.43
CA LEU A 102 -5.04 3.36 6.28
C LEU A 102 -5.43 2.63 4.99
N LEU A 103 -4.92 1.41 4.79
CA LEU A 103 -5.31 0.55 3.66
C LEU A 103 -6.77 0.13 3.76
N GLU A 104 -7.22 -0.23 4.96
CA GLU A 104 -8.62 -0.55 5.25
C GLU A 104 -9.50 0.70 5.08
N PHE A 105 -9.07 1.87 5.54
CA PHE A 105 -9.78 3.13 5.31
C PHE A 105 -9.95 3.43 3.81
N SER A 106 -8.87 3.31 3.03
CA SER A 106 -8.94 3.53 1.58
C SER A 106 -9.89 2.53 0.91
N SER A 107 -9.86 1.27 1.32
CA SER A 107 -10.72 0.22 0.76
C SER A 107 -12.18 0.40 1.16
N THR A 108 -12.45 0.77 2.42
CA THR A 108 -13.80 1.04 2.91
C THR A 108 -14.38 2.30 2.29
N ASN A 109 -13.58 3.34 2.03
CA ASN A 109 -14.07 4.52 1.33
C ASN A 109 -14.41 4.23 -0.15
N ALA A 110 -13.63 3.39 -0.82
CA ALA A 110 -13.91 2.98 -2.19
C ALA A 110 -15.16 2.08 -2.31
N LEU A 111 -15.49 1.30 -1.27
CA LEU A 111 -16.55 0.29 -1.31
C LEU A 111 -17.84 0.74 -0.62
N SER A 112 -17.76 1.58 0.40
CA SER A 112 -18.90 1.99 1.21
C SER A 112 -19.50 3.30 0.69
N LYS A 113 -20.82 3.41 0.76
CA LYS A 113 -21.55 4.65 0.42
C LYS A 113 -21.63 5.65 1.59
N ASN A 114 -21.06 5.30 2.75
CA ASN A 114 -21.23 6.02 4.01
C ASN A 114 -19.90 6.60 4.49
N GLU A 115 -19.49 7.73 3.91
CA GLU A 115 -18.22 8.40 4.21
C GLU A 115 -18.10 8.87 5.67
N LYS A 116 -19.22 9.23 6.31
CA LYS A 116 -19.20 9.74 7.70
C LYS A 116 -18.80 8.66 8.71
N LEU A 117 -19.29 7.43 8.53
CA LEU A 117 -18.99 6.30 9.41
C LEU A 117 -17.55 5.81 9.27
N SER A 118 -16.99 5.81 8.06
CA SER A 118 -15.59 5.43 7.85
C SER A 118 -14.63 6.43 8.52
N GLN A 119 -14.96 7.73 8.46
CA GLN A 119 -14.14 8.78 9.06
C GLN A 119 -14.14 8.79 10.59
N GLU A 120 -15.23 8.37 11.24
CA GLU A 120 -15.29 8.21 12.70
C GLU A 120 -14.52 6.96 13.18
N TYR A 121 -14.60 5.86 12.42
CA TYR A 121 -13.96 4.60 12.79
C TYR A 121 -12.43 4.66 12.68
N PHE A 122 -11.93 5.20 11.55
CA PHE A 122 -10.51 5.37 11.32
C PHE A 122 -10.12 6.79 11.74
N LYS A 123 -9.66 6.94 12.99
CA LYS A 123 -9.22 8.18 13.67
C LYS A 123 -8.11 8.94 12.92
N ILE A 124 -8.46 9.49 11.76
CA ILE A 124 -7.56 10.19 10.84
C ILE A 124 -7.67 11.70 11.12
N LYS A 125 -6.54 12.30 11.46
CA LYS A 125 -6.39 13.74 11.73
C LYS A 125 -6.43 14.58 10.46
N SER A 126 -5.83 14.10 9.37
CA SER A 126 -5.61 14.90 8.16
C SER A 126 -6.88 15.08 7.31
N ALA A 127 -7.44 16.30 7.30
CA ALA A 127 -8.56 16.67 6.44
C ALA A 127 -8.21 16.61 4.94
N ARG A 128 -6.95 16.90 4.57
CA ARG A 128 -6.48 16.81 3.17
C ARG A 128 -6.49 15.36 2.69
N PHE A 129 -6.08 14.42 3.54
CA PHE A 129 -6.08 13.00 3.20
C PHE A 129 -7.51 12.48 3.00
N LYS A 130 -8.44 12.86 3.88
CA LYS A 130 -9.87 12.52 3.74
C LYS A 130 -10.43 13.01 2.39
N LYS A 131 -10.15 14.27 2.01
CA LYS A 131 -10.60 14.83 0.71
C LYS A 131 -10.01 14.11 -0.50
N LYS A 132 -8.74 13.67 -0.42
CA LYS A 132 -8.07 12.96 -1.54
C LYS A 132 -8.69 11.59 -1.81
N ILE A 133 -9.16 10.90 -0.77
CA ILE A 133 -9.73 9.54 -0.88
C ILE A 133 -11.22 9.57 -1.23
N ALA A 134 -11.92 10.67 -0.95
CA ALA A 134 -13.32 10.87 -1.33
C ALA A 134 -13.52 11.39 -2.78
N ALA A 135 -12.44 11.82 -3.43
CA ALA A 135 -12.44 12.25 -4.83
C ALA A 135 -12.15 11.06 -5.76
#